data_AF-A0A975NTQ8-F1
#
_entry.id   AF-A0A975NTQ8-F1
#
_cell.length_a   1.000
_cell.length_b   1.000
_cell.length_c   1.000
_cell.angle_alpha   90.00
_cell.angle_beta   90.00
_cell.angle_gamma   90.00
#
_symmetry.space_group_name_H-M   'P 1'
#
loop_
_entity.id
_entity.type
_entity.pdbx_description
1 polymer ?
#
loop_
_entity_poly.entity_id
_entity_poly.type
_entity_poly.pdbx_seq_one_letter_code
_entity_poly.pdbx_strand_id
1 'polypeptide(L)' 'MEFTALFLAVAIVMVVAWRGPRPLALALFAAVLAASVATYLHHATDTLKLSF' A
#
# COMPACT_ATOMS: atom_id res chain seq x y z
N MET A 1 12.14 2.08 4.10
CA MET A 1 11.55 3.08 3.17
C MET A 1 10.30 2.54 2.47
N GLU A 2 10.14 1.22 2.30
CA GLU A 2 9.03 0.60 1.56
C GLU A 2 7.64 0.92 2.15
N PHE A 3 7.46 0.80 3.48
CA PHE A 3 6.22 1.17 4.14
C PHE A 3 5.84 2.65 3.97
N THR A 4 6.82 3.55 3.92
CA THR A 4 6.61 4.98 3.64
C THR A 4 6.11 5.20 2.21
N ALA A 5 6.66 4.47 1.25
CA ALA A 5 6.21 4.52 -0.14
C ALA A 5 4.78 3.99 -0.29
N LEU A 6 4.44 2.87 0.38
CA LEU A 6 3.06 2.36 0.42
C LEU A 6 2.10 3.36 1.04
N PHE A 7 2.48 4.00 2.15
CA PHE A 7 1.67 5.06 2.76
C PHE A 7 1.39 6.21 1.79
N LEU A 8 2.43 6.72 1.11
CA LEU A 8 2.26 7.78 0.13
C LEU A 8 1.39 7.35 -1.05
N ALA A 9 1.56 6.12 -1.53
CA ALA A 9 0.73 5.55 -2.59
C ALA A 9 -0.75 5.50 -2.17
N VAL A 10 -1.05 5.00 -0.97
CA VAL A 10 -2.43 5.01 -0.42
C VAL A 10 -2.98 6.44 -0.34
N ALA A 11 -2.19 7.41 0.12
CA ALA A 11 -2.61 8.80 0.18
C ALA A 11 -2.97 9.36 -1.20
N ILE A 12 -2.19 9.06 -2.23
CA ILE A 12 -2.51 9.42 -3.62
C ILE A 12 -3.81 8.76 -4.07
N VAL A 13 -4.02 7.46 -3.78
CA VAL A 13 -5.27 6.76 -4.10
C VAL A 13 -6.46 7.47 -3.44
N MET A 14 -6.33 7.92 -2.20
CA MET A 14 -7.40 8.67 -1.52
C MET A 14 -7.72 10.00 -2.19
N VAL A 15 -6.70 10.74 -2.65
CA VAL A 15 -6.90 11.99 -3.40
C VAL A 15 -7.61 11.70 -4.73
N VAL A 16 -7.22 10.64 -5.43
CA VAL A 16 -7.87 10.22 -6.68
C VAL A 16 -9.29 9.71 -6.41
N ALA A 17 -9.54 9.02 -5.31
CA ALA A 17 -10.89 8.58 -4.93
C ALA A 17 -11.81 9.77 -4.59
N TRP A 18 -11.27 10.87 -4.05
CA TRP A 18 -12.04 12.09 -3.80
C TRP A 18 -12.45 12.79 -5.10
N ARG A 19 -11.51 13.00 -6.03
CA ARG A 19 -11.71 13.91 -7.18
C ARG A 19 -11.74 13.24 -8.55
N GLY A 20 -11.33 11.99 -8.65
CA GLY A 20 -11.14 11.26 -9.89
C GLY A 20 -12.32 10.37 -10.28
N PRO A 21 -12.25 9.78 -11.48
CA PRO A 21 -13.28 8.85 -11.94
C PRO A 21 -13.19 7.53 -11.16
N ARG A 22 -14.36 6.99 -10.78
CA ARG A 22 -14.51 5.70 -10.09
C ARG A 22 -13.66 4.55 -10.66
N PRO A 23 -13.59 4.29 -11.98
CA PRO A 23 -12.76 3.21 -12.51
C PRO A 23 -11.27 3.38 -12.20
N LEU A 24 -10.75 4.61 -12.23
CA LEU A 24 -9.36 4.88 -11.91
C LEU A 24 -9.07 4.64 -10.42
N ALA A 25 -9.96 5.10 -9.54
CA ALA A 25 -9.81 4.88 -8.09
C ALA A 25 -9.77 3.38 -7.75
N LEU A 26 -10.65 2.58 -8.36
CA LEU A 26 -10.68 1.13 -8.17
C LEU A 26 -9.42 0.44 -8.71
N ALA A 27 -8.93 0.84 -9.89
CA ALA A 27 -7.72 0.28 -10.48
C ALA A 27 -6.48 0.58 -9.62
N LEU A 28 -6.34 1.83 -9.15
CA LEU A 28 -5.23 2.23 -8.28
C LEU A 28 -5.30 1.54 -6.92
N PHE A 29 -6.50 1.40 -6.35
CA PHE A 29 -6.68 0.66 -5.11
C PHE A 29 -6.25 -0.81 -5.25
N ALA A 30 -6.65 -1.47 -6.34
CA ALA A 30 -6.24 -2.85 -6.62
C ALA A 30 -4.70 -2.97 -6.75
N ALA A 31 -4.05 -2.01 -7.42
CA ALA A 31 -2.59 -1.99 -7.55
C ALA A 31 -1.89 -1.82 -6.20
N VAL A 32 -2.35 -0.89 -5.36
CA VAL A 32 -1.78 -0.67 -4.02
C VAL A 32 -2.04 -1.85 -3.08
N LEU A 33 -3.19 -2.51 -3.21
CA LEU A 33 -3.49 -3.74 -2.48
C LEU A 33 -2.50 -4.86 -2.84
N ALA A 34 -2.27 -5.08 -4.14
CA ALA A 34 -1.30 -6.08 -4.61
C ALA A 34 0.12 -5.77 -4.11
N ALA A 35 0.54 -4.50 -4.15
CA ALA A 35 1.83 -4.07 -3.62
C ALA A 35 1.93 -4.31 -2.10
N SER A 36 0.85 -4.02 -1.36
CA SER A 36 0.79 -4.27 0.09
C SER A 36 0.92 -5.75 0.43
N VAL A 37 0.25 -6.62 -0.34
CA VAL A 37 0.39 -8.08 -0.19
C VAL A 37 1.82 -8.52 -0.51
N ALA A 38 2.43 -7.99 -1.57
CA ALA A 38 3.81 -8.32 -1.91
C ALA A 38 4.79 -7.91 -0.80
N THR A 39 4.65 -6.68 -0.25
CA THR A 39 5.48 -6.22 0.88
C THR A 39 5.23 -7.05 2.13
N TYR A 40 3.98 -7.44 2.42
CA TYR A 40 3.68 -8.35 3.52
C TYR A 40 4.39 -9.69 3.34
N LEU A 41 4.29 -10.31 2.16
CA LEU A 41 4.95 -11.59 1.86
C LEU A 41 6.47 -11.47 1.93
N HIS A 42 7.03 -10.34 1.47
CA HIS A 42 8.45 -10.07 1.54
C HIS A 42 8.97 -10.07 2.98
N HIS A 43 8.22 -9.47 3.90
CA HIS A 43 8.58 -9.36 5.32
C HIS A 43 7.96 -10.46 6.21
N ALA A 44 7.20 -11.40 5.66
CA ALA A 44 6.45 -12.38 6.46
C ALA A 44 7.35 -13.29 7.30
N THR A 45 8.60 -13.47 6.88
CA THR A 45 9.61 -14.28 7.58
C THR A 45 10.60 -13.45 8.37
N ASP A 46 10.47 -12.12 8.37
CA ASP A 46 11.37 -11.26 9.10
C ASP A 46 11.21 -11.52 10.60
N THR A 47 12.34 -11.77 11.25
CA THR A 47 12.36 -11.98 12.70
C THR A 47 12.16 -10.64 13.38
N LEU A 48 10.97 -10.44 13.96
CA LEU A 48 10.71 -9.34 14.88
C LEU A 48 11.63 -9.49 16.09
N LYS A 49 12.69 -8.67 16.14
CA LYS A 49 13.49 -8.50 17.35
C LYS A 49 12.63 -7.75 18.36
N LEU A 50 11.88 -8.50 19.15
CA LEU A 50 11.22 -7.96 20.34
C LEU A 50 12.34 -7.53 21.31
N SER A 51 12.64 -6.24 21.35
CA SER A 51 13.45 -5.64 22.40
C SER A 51 12.59 -5.57 23.65
N PHE A 52 12.57 -6.68 24.40
CA PHE A 52 12.24 -6.63 25.82
C PHE A 52 13.49 -6.27 26.62
#